data_AF-A0A354J794-F1
#
_entry.id   AF-A0A354J794-F1
#
_cell.length_a   1.000
_cell.length_b   1.000
_cell.length_c   1.000
_cell.angle_alpha   90.00
_cell.angle_beta   90.00
_cell.angle_gamma   90.00
#
_symmetry.space_group_name_H-M   'P 1'
#
loop_
_entity.id
_entity.type
_entity.pdbx_description
1 polymer ?
#
loop_
_entity_poly.entity_id
_entity_poly.type
_entity_poly.pdbx_seq_one_letter_code
_entity_poly.pdbx_strand_id
1 'polypeptide(L)'
;MKVNDLMTGRNQGMAMALKIVRDGGIEALEKEIEYRNLTGVSLNITRPELEQATTAIRLRATEVAIAISLITLLDEFCFSKYQARRYKEVFDQQVDRVLNDEVTLNDYLKRISRDLDIKMVIRD
;
A
#
# COMPACT_ATOMS: atom_id res chain seq x y z
N MET A 1 22.97 11.71 17.42
CA MET A 1 22.97 10.25 17.18
C MET A 1 23.99 9.64 18.13
N LYS A 2 23.55 8.79 19.08
CA LYS A 2 24.45 8.27 20.14
C LYS A 2 25.24 7.08 19.56
N VAL A 3 26.51 6.94 19.91
CA VAL A 3 27.43 5.90 19.40
C VAL A 3 26.84 4.48 19.47
N ASN A 4 25.97 4.23 20.46
CA ASN A 4 25.28 2.97 20.66
C ASN A 4 24.31 2.61 19.52
N ASP A 5 23.65 3.61 18.91
CA ASP A 5 22.69 3.42 17.82
C ASP A 5 23.43 3.00 16.52
N LEU A 6 24.62 3.56 16.31
CA LEU A 6 25.51 3.21 15.19
C LEU A 6 26.02 1.77 15.30
N MET A 7 26.45 1.35 16.48
CA MET A 7 26.91 -0.03 16.71
C MET A 7 25.77 -1.03 16.55
N THR A 8 24.59 -0.70 17.06
CA THR A 8 23.39 -1.55 16.93
C THR A 8 22.99 -1.70 15.47
N GLY A 9 22.95 -0.60 14.70
CA GLY A 9 22.64 -0.63 13.28
C GLY A 9 23.65 -1.44 12.46
N ARG A 10 24.95 -1.38 12.79
CA ARG A 10 25.99 -2.19 12.12
C ARG A 10 25.80 -3.68 12.38
N ASN A 11 25.53 -4.07 13.62
CA ASN A 11 25.31 -5.48 13.98
C ASN A 11 24.04 -6.03 13.32
N GLN A 12 22.97 -5.25 13.29
CA GLN A 12 21.72 -5.61 12.61
C GLN A 12 21.91 -5.74 11.09
N GLY A 13 22.62 -4.80 10.47
CA GLY A 13 22.95 -4.86 9.03
C GLY A 13 23.75 -6.10 8.67
N MET A 14 24.72 -6.49 9.50
CA MET A 14 25.50 -7.72 9.28
C MET A 14 24.65 -8.99 9.42
N ALA A 15 23.77 -9.04 10.42
CA ALA A 15 22.85 -10.17 10.61
C ALA A 15 21.85 -10.30 9.44
N MET A 16 21.32 -9.18 8.95
CA MET A 16 20.42 -9.14 7.81
C MET A 16 21.12 -9.59 6.51
N ALA A 17 22.32 -9.06 6.24
CA ALA A 17 23.09 -9.46 5.07
C ALA A 17 23.40 -10.97 5.09
N LEU A 18 23.78 -11.50 6.25
CA LEU A 18 24.02 -12.94 6.43
C LEU A 18 22.76 -13.78 6.16
N LYS A 19 21.58 -13.31 6.60
CA LYS A 19 20.30 -13.99 6.33
C LYS A 19 19.98 -14.02 4.83
N ILE A 20 20.07 -12.88 4.15
CA ILE A 20 19.77 -12.80 2.71
C ILE A 20 20.70 -13.72 1.90
N VAL A 21 21.99 -13.74 2.23
CA VAL A 21 22.95 -14.61 1.53
C VAL A 21 22.65 -16.09 1.78
N ARG A 22 22.19 -16.46 2.98
CA ARG A 22 21.76 -17.84 3.28
C ARG A 22 20.53 -18.25 2.49
N ASP A 23 19.57 -17.33 2.34
CA ASP A 23 18.26 -17.64 1.75
C ASP A 23 18.27 -17.55 0.21
N GLY A 24 19.06 -16.65 -0.38
CA GLY A 24 19.05 -16.37 -1.82
C GLY A 24 20.41 -16.14 -2.46
N GLY A 25 21.51 -16.39 -1.75
CA GLY A 25 22.86 -16.21 -2.27
C GLY A 25 23.29 -14.74 -2.40
N ILE A 26 24.46 -14.54 -3.02
CA ILE A 26 25.08 -13.22 -3.16
C ILE A 26 24.25 -12.31 -4.08
N GLU A 27 23.68 -12.84 -5.16
CA GLU A 27 22.84 -12.06 -6.08
C GLU A 27 21.61 -11.44 -5.39
N ALA A 28 21.01 -12.16 -4.42
CA ALA A 28 19.90 -11.62 -3.65
C ALA A 28 20.33 -10.45 -2.75
N LEU A 29 21.54 -10.51 -2.20
CA LEU A 29 22.12 -9.41 -1.42
C LEU A 29 22.41 -8.19 -2.30
N GLU A 30 22.96 -8.38 -3.50
CA GLU A 30 23.23 -7.30 -4.45
C GLU A 30 21.95 -6.55 -4.86
N LYS A 31 20.88 -7.29 -5.17
CA LYS A 31 19.56 -6.70 -5.50
C LYS A 31 18.96 -5.93 -4.32
N GLU A 32 19.12 -6.42 -3.10
CA GLU A 32 18.65 -5.72 -1.91
C GLU A 32 19.45 -4.43 -1.65
N ILE A 33 20.76 -4.45 -1.86
CA ILE A 33 21.62 -3.26 -1.76
C ILE A 33 21.21 -2.21 -2.80
N GLU A 34 21.02 -2.61 -4.05
CA GLU A 34 20.57 -1.73 -5.13
C GLU A 34 19.20 -1.09 -4.80
N TYR A 35 18.23 -1.91 -4.38
CA TYR A 35 16.91 -1.45 -3.98
C TYR A 35 16.97 -0.43 -2.82
N ARG A 36 17.78 -0.69 -1.79
CA ARG A 36 17.92 0.20 -0.62
C ARG A 36 18.57 1.52 -0.98
N ASN A 37 19.59 1.51 -1.83
CA ASN A 37 20.26 2.73 -2.29
C ASN A 37 19.31 3.63 -3.09
N LEU A 38 18.37 3.04 -3.85
CA LEU A 38 17.36 3.79 -4.60
C LEU A 38 16.21 4.32 -3.72
N THR A 39 15.82 3.57 -2.67
CA THR A 39 14.58 3.84 -1.91
C THR A 39 14.80 4.52 -0.55
N GLY A 40 16.03 4.51 0.00
CA GLY A 40 16.32 5.10 1.32
C GLY A 40 15.74 4.33 2.52
N VAL A 41 15.34 3.07 2.34
CA VAL A 41 14.68 2.25 3.37
C VAL A 41 15.64 1.86 4.49
N SER A 42 15.22 2.08 5.74
CA SER A 42 16.03 1.78 6.95
C SER A 42 16.28 0.27 7.17
N LEU A 43 17.34 -0.07 7.90
CA LEU A 43 17.78 -1.46 8.17
C LEU A 43 16.77 -2.32 8.94
N ASN A 44 15.77 -1.72 9.58
CA ASN A 44 14.82 -2.43 10.43
C ASN A 44 13.64 -3.04 9.65
N ILE A 45 13.54 -2.80 8.35
CA ILE A 45 12.45 -3.30 7.51
C ILE A 45 13.07 -3.93 6.26
N THR A 46 12.82 -5.22 6.04
CA THR A 46 13.19 -5.90 4.79
C THR A 46 12.21 -5.57 3.67
N ARG A 47 12.61 -5.69 2.39
CA ARG A 47 11.70 -5.44 1.26
C ARG A 47 10.39 -6.27 1.31
N PRO A 48 10.41 -7.58 1.63
CA PRO A 48 9.18 -8.35 1.79
C PRO A 48 8.31 -7.86 2.95
N GLU A 49 8.91 -7.46 4.08
CA GLU A 49 8.17 -6.90 5.23
C GLU A 49 7.58 -5.53 4.88
N LEU A 50 8.28 -4.71 4.08
CA LEU A 50 7.76 -3.44 3.58
C LEU A 50 6.59 -3.66 2.64
N GLU A 51 6.69 -4.59 1.69
CA GLU A 51 5.60 -4.93 0.77
C GLU A 51 4.39 -5.52 1.51
N GLN A 52 4.61 -6.40 2.49
CA GLN A 52 3.54 -6.93 3.33
C GLN A 52 2.87 -5.86 4.19
N ALA A 53 3.64 -4.99 4.83
CA ALA A 53 3.11 -3.87 5.60
C ALA A 53 2.33 -2.90 4.71
N THR A 54 2.86 -2.58 3.54
CA THR A 54 2.20 -1.71 2.54
C THR A 54 0.89 -2.33 2.06
N THR A 55 0.88 -3.63 1.80
CA THR A 55 -0.32 -4.37 1.38
C THR A 55 -1.36 -4.39 2.50
N ALA A 56 -0.95 -4.64 3.75
CA ALA A 56 -1.86 -4.60 4.90
C ALA A 56 -2.44 -3.20 5.16
N ILE A 57 -1.63 -2.14 4.99
CA ILE A 57 -2.09 -0.75 5.09
C ILE A 57 -3.08 -0.43 3.97
N ARG A 58 -2.79 -0.84 2.72
CA ARG A 58 -3.69 -0.65 1.57
C ARG A 58 -5.01 -1.39 1.74
N LEU A 59 -4.99 -2.66 2.14
CA LEU A 59 -6.19 -3.45 2.42
C LEU A 59 -7.06 -2.78 3.50
N ARG A 60 -6.44 -2.32 4.60
CA ARG A 60 -7.16 -1.58 5.64
C ARG A 60 -7.71 -0.24 5.16
N ALA A 61 -6.97 0.50 4.33
CA ALA A 61 -7.44 1.77 3.80
C ALA A 61 -8.70 1.57 2.94
N THR A 62 -8.74 0.53 2.11
CA THR A 62 -9.89 0.16 1.30
C THR A 62 -11.10 -0.25 2.16
N GLU A 63 -10.89 -1.07 3.20
CA GLU A 63 -11.94 -1.49 4.15
C GLU A 63 -12.55 -0.30 4.90
N VAL A 64 -11.71 0.62 5.37
CA VAL A 64 -12.17 1.85 6.04
C VAL A 64 -12.96 2.72 5.06
N ALA A 65 -12.49 2.89 3.83
CA ALA A 65 -13.15 3.70 2.81
C ALA A 65 -14.55 3.16 2.47
N ILE A 66 -14.70 1.84 2.26
CA ILE A 66 -16.00 1.24 1.93
C ILE A 66 -16.97 1.25 3.12
N ALA A 67 -16.46 1.11 4.34
CA ALA A 67 -17.29 1.19 5.54
C ALA A 67 -17.89 2.59 5.71
N ILE A 68 -17.07 3.64 5.56
CA ILE A 68 -17.52 5.04 5.65
C ILE A 68 -18.49 5.36 4.51
N SER A 69 -18.21 4.94 3.27
CA SER A 69 -19.12 5.23 2.16
C SER A 69 -20.46 4.52 2.31
N LEU A 70 -20.50 3.25 2.77
CA LEU A 70 -21.75 2.53 2.98
C LEU A 70 -22.62 3.15 4.07
N ILE A 71 -22.04 3.61 5.18
CA ILE A 71 -22.85 4.25 6.24
C ILE A 71 -23.37 5.62 5.78
N THR A 72 -22.56 6.41 5.06
CA THR A 72 -23.03 7.67 4.44
C THR A 72 -24.15 7.43 3.43
N LEU A 73 -24.03 6.41 2.58
CA LEU A 73 -25.07 6.04 1.61
C LEU A 73 -26.36 5.55 2.28
N LEU A 74 -26.25 4.89 3.43
CA LEU A 74 -27.40 4.43 4.19
C LEU A 74 -28.11 5.60 4.89
N ASP A 75 -27.36 6.44 5.60
CA ASP A 75 -27.91 7.45 6.49
C ASP A 75 -28.36 8.71 5.73
N GLU A 76 -27.56 9.18 4.78
CA GLU A 76 -27.85 10.42 4.04
C GLU A 76 -28.64 10.17 2.74
N PHE A 77 -28.36 9.05 2.08
CA PHE A 77 -28.95 8.73 0.77
C PHE A 77 -30.00 7.62 0.83
N CYS A 78 -30.30 7.09 2.03
CA CYS A 78 -31.35 6.10 2.27
C CYS A 78 -31.25 4.85 1.37
N PHE A 79 -30.03 4.39 1.07
CA PHE A 79 -29.83 3.21 0.24
C PHE A 79 -30.53 1.99 0.83
N SER A 80 -31.28 1.27 -0.01
CA SER A 80 -31.83 -0.02 0.36
C SER A 80 -30.72 -1.06 0.58
N LYS A 81 -31.04 -2.15 1.30
CA LYS A 81 -30.11 -3.29 1.47
C LYS A 81 -29.60 -3.84 0.13
N TYR A 82 -30.44 -3.83 -0.90
CA TYR A 82 -30.03 -4.26 -2.24
C TYR A 82 -29.01 -3.30 -2.85
N GLN A 83 -29.28 -1.99 -2.82
CA GLN A 83 -28.37 -0.98 -3.35
C GLN A 83 -27.03 -0.96 -2.61
N ALA A 84 -27.03 -1.10 -1.28
CA ALA A 84 -25.82 -1.16 -0.48
C ALA A 84 -24.95 -2.39 -0.84
N ARG A 85 -25.55 -3.58 -0.98
CA ARG A 85 -24.83 -4.78 -1.43
C ARG A 85 -24.26 -4.61 -2.83
N ARG A 86 -25.07 -4.10 -3.76
CA ARG A 86 -24.63 -3.87 -5.14
C ARG A 86 -23.50 -2.85 -5.22
N TYR A 87 -23.56 -1.79 -4.42
CA TYR A 87 -22.49 -0.81 -4.31
C TYR A 87 -21.19 -1.46 -3.82
N LYS A 88 -21.25 -2.27 -2.77
CA LYS A 88 -20.08 -2.99 -2.27
C LYS A 88 -19.47 -3.91 -3.33
N GLU A 89 -20.30 -4.71 -4.02
CA GLU A 89 -19.82 -5.59 -5.10
C GLU A 89 -19.09 -4.81 -6.20
N VAL A 90 -19.66 -3.69 -6.64
CA VAL A 90 -19.05 -2.86 -7.70
C VAL A 90 -17.80 -2.15 -7.19
N PHE A 91 -17.78 -1.75 -5.92
CA PHE A 91 -16.61 -1.15 -5.28
C PHE A 91 -15.45 -2.16 -5.22
N ASP A 92 -15.69 -3.38 -4.73
CA ASP A 92 -14.68 -4.45 -4.67
C ASP A 92 -14.11 -4.71 -6.09
N GLN A 93 -14.98 -4.76 -7.11
CA GLN A 93 -14.54 -4.89 -8.51
C GLN A 93 -13.67 -3.72 -8.98
N GLN A 94 -13.97 -2.47 -8.61
CA GLN A 94 -13.10 -1.35 -8.99
C GLN A 94 -11.73 -1.44 -8.29
N VAL A 95 -11.69 -1.91 -7.04
CA VAL A 95 -10.43 -2.14 -6.31
C VAL A 95 -9.61 -3.20 -7.03
N ASP A 96 -10.21 -4.34 -7.38
CA ASP A 96 -9.53 -5.43 -8.08
C ASP A 96 -8.95 -4.96 -9.43
N ARG A 97 -9.69 -4.14 -10.18
CA ARG A 97 -9.20 -3.57 -11.45
C ARG A 97 -7.97 -2.70 -11.27
N VAL A 98 -7.87 -1.95 -10.17
CA VAL A 98 -6.67 -1.16 -9.85
C VAL A 98 -5.52 -2.06 -9.40
N LEU A 99 -5.79 -3.10 -8.59
CA LEU A 99 -4.78 -4.04 -8.12
C LEU A 99 -4.20 -4.90 -9.25
N ASN A 100 -5.00 -5.20 -10.27
CA ASN A 100 -4.60 -5.96 -11.45
C ASN A 100 -4.04 -5.08 -12.59
N ASP A 101 -3.75 -3.80 -12.32
CA ASP A 101 -3.24 -2.82 -13.29
C ASP A 101 -4.10 -2.65 -14.56
N GLU A 102 -5.39 -3.01 -14.52
CA GLU A 102 -6.32 -2.82 -15.64
C GLU A 102 -6.70 -1.35 -15.84
N VAL A 103 -6.66 -0.58 -14.76
CA VAL A 103 -6.91 0.85 -14.71
C VAL A 103 -6.02 1.50 -13.67
N THR A 104 -5.56 2.72 -13.92
CA THR A 104 -4.78 3.47 -12.94
C THR A 104 -5.69 4.33 -12.06
N LEU A 105 -5.25 4.61 -10.83
CA LEU A 105 -5.95 5.55 -9.95
C LEU A 105 -6.09 6.95 -10.58
N ASN A 106 -5.11 7.36 -11.39
CA ASN A 106 -5.15 8.62 -12.13
C ASN A 106 -6.29 8.65 -13.17
N ASP A 107 -6.63 7.50 -13.78
CA ASP A 107 -7.77 7.41 -14.70
C ASP A 107 -9.09 7.68 -13.98
N TYR A 108 -9.25 7.16 -12.75
CA TYR A 108 -10.39 7.48 -11.91
C TYR A 108 -10.41 8.96 -11.47
N LEU A 109 -9.27 9.53 -11.05
CA LEU A 109 -9.19 10.94 -10.67
C LEU A 109 -9.56 11.88 -11.83
N LYS A 110 -9.06 11.60 -13.04
CA LYS A 110 -9.44 12.33 -14.26
C LYS A 110 -10.92 12.21 -14.54
N ARG A 111 -11.49 11.01 -14.41
CA ARG A 111 -12.92 10.78 -14.63
C ARG A 111 -13.78 11.51 -13.61
N ILE A 112 -13.44 11.46 -12.34
CA ILE A 112 -14.15 12.18 -11.27
C ILE A 112 -14.09 13.69 -11.53
N SER A 113 -12.92 14.23 -11.86
CA SER A 113 -12.79 15.65 -12.17
C SER A 113 -13.59 16.06 -13.41
N ARG A 114 -13.66 15.21 -14.45
CA ARG A 114 -14.36 15.51 -15.70
C ARG A 114 -15.87 15.34 -15.59
N ASP A 115 -16.32 14.23 -14.98
CA ASP A 115 -17.72 13.82 -14.99
C ASP A 115 -18.50 14.41 -13.81
N LEU A 116 -17.83 14.67 -12.68
CA LEU A 116 -18.46 15.15 -11.43
C LEU A 116 -18.02 16.55 -11.01
N ASP A 117 -17.05 17.16 -11.72
CA ASP A 117 -16.42 18.44 -11.34
C ASP A 117 -15.83 18.47 -9.92
N ILE A 118 -15.45 17.29 -9.40
CA ILE A 118 -14.84 17.14 -8.08
C ILE A 118 -13.33 17.00 -8.25
N LYS A 119 -12.57 17.92 -7.63
CA LYS A 119 -11.10 17.83 -7.57
C LYS A 119 -10.67 17.04 -6.35
N MET A 120 -10.01 15.91 -6.60
CA MET A 120 -9.42 15.08 -5.55
C MET A 120 -7.90 15.08 -5.68
N VAL A 121 -7.22 15.29 -4.56
CA VAL A 121 -5.76 15.15 -4.45
C VAL A 121 -5.50 14.11 -3.37
N ILE A 122 -4.91 13.00 -3.76
CA ILE A 122 -4.47 11.98 -2.81
C ILE A 122 -3.12 12.45 -2.25
N ARG A 123 -3.04 12.58 -0.94
CA ARG A 123 -1.81 12.96 -0.24
C ARG A 123 -1.03 11.68 0.00
N ASP A 124 0.19 11.60 -0.57
CA ASP A 124 1.17 10.57 -0.23
C ASP A 124 1.73 10.78 1.19
#